data_AF-A0A1L9GUV9-F1
#
_entry.id   AF-A0A1L9GUV9-F1
#
_cell.length_a   1.000
_cell.length_b   1.000
_cell.length_c   1.000
_cell.angle_alpha   90.00
_cell.angle_beta   90.00
_cell.angle_gamma   90.00
#
_symmetry.space_group_name_H-M   'P 1'
#
loop_
_entity.id
_entity.type
_entity.pdbx_description
1 polymer ?
#
loop_
_entity_poly.entity_id
_entity_poly.type
_entity_poly.pdbx_seq_one_letter_code
_entity_poly.pdbx_strand_id
1 'polypeptide(L)'
;MGFFNKYNQIEQELLEMYSSILGSREIAQSLLDTAIELDKQNKMPPMAGDLIIEKAKTDEKAHASLEKKRKEGVRDEDIRAWWNLHGVERMMMLKVDEMSKTTLYLALLEQGKPVEEALNMVAKHHPVFGNPEDTSHGEGDDRPLPEELKDRINIFVEKQGLGNPEYKKKVDSFSTFNALVRHEIRNGNI
;
A
#
# COMPACT_ATOMS: atom_id res chain seq x y z
N MET A 1 -11.71 -17.83 -35.69
CA MET A 1 -11.77 -16.59 -34.89
C MET A 1 -10.67 -16.68 -33.86
N GLY A 2 -9.62 -15.88 -33.99
CA GLY A 2 -8.55 -15.85 -33.00
C GLY A 2 -9.12 -15.37 -31.67
N PHE A 3 -8.87 -16.12 -30.60
CA PHE A 3 -9.14 -15.65 -29.24
C PHE A 3 -8.24 -14.42 -29.01
N PHE A 4 -8.81 -13.21 -29.15
CA PHE A 4 -8.14 -12.01 -28.67
C PHE A 4 -8.11 -12.10 -27.15
N ASN A 5 -6.93 -12.33 -26.61
CA ASN A 5 -6.74 -12.30 -25.17
C ASN A 5 -6.94 -10.85 -24.70
N LYS A 6 -7.91 -10.64 -23.80
CA LYS A 6 -8.28 -9.30 -23.30
C LYS A 6 -7.10 -8.59 -22.63
N TYR A 7 -6.20 -9.37 -22.03
CA TYR A 7 -5.10 -8.91 -21.22
C TYR A 7 -3.76 -9.13 -21.92
N ASN A 8 -2.81 -8.22 -21.71
CA ASN A 8 -1.40 -8.45 -22.08
C ASN A 8 -0.73 -9.47 -21.14
N GLN A 9 0.54 -9.79 -21.38
CA GLN A 9 1.24 -10.81 -20.59
C GLN A 9 1.31 -10.48 -19.09
N ILE A 10 1.72 -9.26 -18.71
CA ILE A 10 1.81 -8.84 -17.30
C ILE A 10 0.44 -8.87 -16.64
N GLU A 11 -0.59 -8.38 -17.34
CA GLU A 11 -1.97 -8.39 -16.84
C GLU A 11 -2.50 -9.81 -16.61
N GLN A 12 -2.12 -10.78 -17.45
CA GLN A 12 -2.47 -12.20 -17.24
C GLN A 12 -1.76 -12.79 -16.03
N GLU A 13 -0.47 -12.52 -15.86
CA GLU A 13 0.31 -12.97 -14.70
C GLU A 13 -0.27 -12.40 -13.41
N LEU A 14 -0.62 -11.11 -13.40
CA LEU A 14 -1.31 -10.46 -12.29
C LEU A 14 -2.68 -11.09 -12.02
N LEU A 15 -3.47 -11.35 -13.06
CA LEU A 15 -4.78 -12.00 -12.91
C LEU A 15 -4.64 -13.37 -12.26
N GLU A 16 -3.69 -14.20 -12.70
CA GLU A 16 -3.46 -15.53 -12.14
C GLU A 16 -3.01 -15.47 -10.68
N MET A 17 -2.01 -14.64 -10.39
CA MET A 17 -1.50 -14.44 -9.03
C MET A 17 -2.60 -13.99 -8.08
N TYR A 18 -3.34 -12.93 -8.42
CA TYR A 18 -4.39 -12.41 -7.55
C TYR A 18 -5.64 -13.29 -7.51
N SER A 19 -5.93 -14.07 -8.55
CA SER A 19 -6.98 -15.10 -8.47
C SER A 19 -6.66 -16.12 -7.38
N SER A 20 -5.39 -16.52 -7.27
CA SER A 20 -4.93 -17.45 -6.22
C SER A 20 -5.00 -16.81 -4.84
N ILE A 21 -4.55 -15.56 -4.69
CA ILE A 21 -4.54 -14.85 -3.40
C ILE A 21 -5.96 -14.61 -2.89
N LEU A 22 -6.87 -14.19 -3.78
CA LEU A 22 -8.24 -13.83 -3.43
C LEU A 22 -9.20 -15.03 -3.41
N GLY A 23 -8.78 -16.18 -3.94
CA GLY A 23 -9.64 -17.35 -4.10
C GLY A 23 -10.80 -17.16 -5.11
N SER A 24 -10.82 -16.06 -5.86
CA SER A 24 -11.85 -15.75 -6.85
C SER A 24 -11.25 -15.05 -8.07
N ARG A 25 -11.33 -15.72 -9.22
CA ARG A 25 -10.90 -15.15 -10.51
C ARG A 25 -11.77 -13.97 -10.93
N GLU A 26 -13.06 -14.02 -10.63
CA GLU A 26 -14.01 -12.95 -11.00
C GLU A 26 -13.71 -11.66 -10.25
N ILE A 27 -13.43 -11.76 -8.94
CA ILE A 27 -13.02 -10.60 -8.13
C ILE A 27 -11.68 -10.07 -8.63
N ALA A 28 -10.68 -10.95 -8.82
CA ALA A 28 -9.38 -10.56 -9.34
C ALA A 28 -9.48 -9.86 -10.71
N GLN A 29 -10.36 -10.35 -11.58
CA GLN A 29 -10.61 -9.76 -12.90
C GLN A 29 -11.24 -8.36 -12.79
N SER A 30 -12.21 -8.18 -11.89
CA SER A 30 -12.85 -6.88 -11.67
C SER A 30 -11.87 -5.83 -11.11
N LEU A 31 -11.00 -6.24 -10.18
CA LEU A 31 -9.94 -5.38 -9.66
C LEU A 31 -8.93 -5.03 -10.75
N LEU A 32 -8.53 -6.01 -11.58
CA LEU A 32 -7.60 -5.80 -12.69
C LEU A 32 -8.13 -4.83 -13.74
N ASP A 33 -9.40 -4.98 -14.13
CA ASP A 33 -10.03 -4.04 -15.06
C ASP A 33 -10.01 -2.61 -14.51
N THR A 34 -10.30 -2.45 -13.22
CA THR A 34 -10.25 -1.14 -12.54
C THR A 34 -8.82 -0.60 -12.48
N ALA A 35 -7.83 -1.45 -12.16
CA ALA A 35 -6.43 -1.08 -12.08
C ALA A 35 -5.87 -0.60 -13.43
N ILE A 36 -6.27 -1.25 -14.54
CA ILE A 36 -5.91 -0.84 -15.90
C ILE A 36 -6.48 0.54 -16.22
N GLU A 37 -7.73 0.82 -15.90
CA GLU A 37 -8.33 2.13 -16.14
C GLU A 37 -7.67 3.24 -15.29
N LEU A 38 -7.30 2.95 -14.05
CA LEU A 38 -6.59 3.90 -13.19
C LEU A 38 -5.17 4.17 -13.66
N ASP A 39 -4.46 3.15 -14.14
CA ASP A 39 -3.12 3.32 -14.72
C ASP A 39 -3.15 4.22 -15.96
N LYS A 40 -4.17 4.08 -16.82
CA LYS A 40 -4.35 4.96 -17.98
C LYS A 40 -4.48 6.43 -17.58
N GLN A 41 -5.13 6.71 -16.45
CA GLN A 41 -5.33 8.07 -15.93
C GLN A 41 -4.09 8.63 -15.23
N ASN A 42 -3.28 7.76 -14.62
CA ASN A 42 -2.12 8.13 -13.80
C ASN A 42 -0.82 7.56 -14.37
N LYS A 43 -0.72 7.54 -15.70
CA LYS A 43 0.36 6.84 -16.40
C LYS A 43 1.70 7.49 -16.07
N MET A 44 2.57 6.72 -15.44
CA MET A 44 3.93 7.14 -15.12
C MET A 44 4.91 6.67 -16.20
N PRO A 45 6.00 7.42 -16.43
CA PRO A 45 7.06 6.96 -17.32
C PRO A 45 7.73 5.70 -16.73
N PRO A 46 8.27 4.80 -17.57
CA PRO A 46 9.16 3.75 -17.09
C PRO A 46 10.31 4.34 -16.27
N MET A 47 10.77 3.59 -15.26
CA MET A 47 11.83 4.02 -14.35
C MET A 47 11.55 5.37 -13.65
N ALA A 48 10.27 5.65 -13.34
CA ALA A 48 9.88 6.90 -12.70
C ALA A 48 10.62 7.16 -11.39
N GLY A 49 10.99 6.12 -10.63
CA GLY A 49 11.75 6.27 -9.39
C GLY A 49 13.11 6.91 -9.61
N ASP A 50 13.86 6.47 -10.63
CA ASP A 50 15.15 7.05 -10.98
C ASP A 50 14.99 8.50 -11.46
N LEU A 51 13.96 8.77 -12.26
CA LEU A 51 13.66 10.14 -12.72
C LEU A 51 13.31 11.07 -11.56
N ILE A 52 12.57 10.59 -10.57
CA ILE A 52 12.21 11.34 -9.35
C ILE A 52 13.47 11.68 -8.55
N ILE A 53 14.37 10.71 -8.35
CA ILE A 53 15.61 10.90 -7.61
C ILE A 53 16.55 11.87 -8.34
N GLU A 54 16.73 11.71 -9.66
CA GLU A 54 17.56 12.60 -10.46
C GLU A 54 17.01 14.03 -10.46
N LYS A 55 15.69 14.21 -10.64
CA LYS A 55 15.07 15.53 -10.61
C LYS A 55 15.29 16.24 -9.28
N ALA A 56 15.24 15.51 -8.16
CA ALA A 56 15.49 16.06 -6.83
C ALA A 56 16.92 16.57 -6.59
N LYS A 57 17.88 16.29 -7.49
CA LYS A 57 19.23 16.88 -7.42
C LYS A 57 19.27 18.32 -7.92
N THR A 58 18.34 18.71 -8.78
CA THR A 58 18.34 20.02 -9.45
C THR A 58 17.10 20.86 -9.15
N ASP A 59 16.02 20.25 -8.68
CA ASP A 59 14.74 20.90 -8.38
C ASP A 59 14.50 20.92 -6.85
N GLU A 60 14.52 22.12 -6.26
CA GLU A 60 14.35 22.30 -4.80
C GLU A 60 13.00 21.80 -4.28
N LYS A 61 11.93 21.89 -5.07
CA LYS A 61 10.60 21.42 -4.66
C LYS A 61 10.55 19.89 -4.64
N ALA A 62 11.12 19.25 -5.66
CA ALA A 62 11.26 17.80 -5.70
C ALA A 62 12.16 17.30 -4.56
N HIS A 63 13.27 18.00 -4.30
CA HIS A 63 14.15 17.72 -3.18
C HIS A 63 13.40 17.79 -1.84
N ALA A 64 12.72 18.90 -1.56
CA ALA A 64 11.98 19.09 -0.32
C ALA A 64 10.86 18.04 -0.14
N SER A 65 10.19 17.64 -1.23
CA SER A 65 9.17 16.58 -1.20
C SER A 65 9.76 15.22 -0.83
N LEU A 66 10.93 14.86 -1.39
CA LEU A 66 11.61 13.61 -1.03
C LEU A 66 12.16 13.63 0.40
N GLU A 67 12.71 14.76 0.86
CA GLU A 67 13.21 14.88 2.23
C GLU A 67 12.09 14.65 3.27
N LYS A 68 10.86 15.08 2.98
CA LYS A 68 9.71 14.78 3.83
C LYS A 68 9.45 13.27 3.93
N LYS A 69 9.55 12.54 2.82
CA LYS A 69 9.40 11.08 2.79
C LYS A 69 10.58 10.38 3.49
N ARG A 70 11.81 10.84 3.27
CA ARG A 70 13.02 10.29 3.91
C ARG A 70 12.99 10.43 5.44
N LYS A 71 12.37 11.49 5.97
CA LYS A 71 12.11 11.63 7.41
C LYS A 71 11.19 10.54 7.99
N GLU A 72 10.37 9.90 7.16
CA GLU A 72 9.58 8.73 7.52
C GLU A 72 10.36 7.41 7.42
N GLY A 73 11.62 7.45 6.99
CA GLY A 73 12.47 6.27 6.78
C GLY A 73 12.39 5.67 5.38
N VAL A 74 11.80 6.38 4.41
CA VAL A 74 11.87 6.03 2.98
C VAL A 74 13.32 6.14 2.50
N ARG A 75 13.79 5.12 1.80
CA ARG A 75 15.11 5.08 1.17
C ARG A 75 14.99 5.23 -0.34
N ASP A 76 16.10 5.51 -1.02
CA ASP A 76 16.10 5.62 -2.49
C ASP A 76 15.76 4.28 -3.15
N GLU A 77 16.09 3.16 -2.51
CA GLU A 77 15.68 1.83 -2.92
C GLU A 77 14.16 1.66 -2.89
N ASP A 78 13.48 2.22 -1.88
CA ASP A 78 12.02 2.16 -1.75
C ASP A 78 11.33 2.98 -2.83
N ILE A 79 11.89 4.16 -3.14
CA ILE A 79 11.42 5.02 -4.22
C ILE A 79 11.53 4.27 -5.56
N ARG A 80 12.68 3.64 -5.83
CA ARG A 80 12.85 2.84 -7.05
C ARG A 80 11.91 1.64 -7.05
N ALA A 81 11.85 0.89 -5.95
CA ALA A 81 11.03 -0.29 -5.83
C ALA A 81 9.57 0.04 -6.15
N TRP A 82 9.00 1.10 -5.58
CA TRP A 82 7.59 1.46 -5.81
C TRP A 82 7.31 2.09 -7.18
N TRP A 83 8.13 3.07 -7.58
CA TRP A 83 7.86 3.85 -8.78
C TRP A 83 8.33 3.19 -10.08
N ASN A 84 9.22 2.20 -10.01
CA ASN A 84 9.63 1.42 -11.17
C ASN A 84 8.74 0.20 -11.42
N LEU A 85 7.81 -0.15 -10.51
CA LEU A 85 6.76 -1.14 -10.78
C LEU A 85 5.94 -0.76 -12.01
N HIS A 86 5.48 -1.78 -12.73
CA HIS A 86 4.51 -1.59 -13.79
C HIS A 86 3.27 -0.90 -13.22
N GLY A 87 2.73 0.09 -13.91
CA GLY A 87 1.68 0.93 -13.34
C GLY A 87 0.41 0.16 -12.96
N VAL A 88 0.00 -0.81 -13.80
CA VAL A 88 -1.10 -1.74 -13.48
C VAL A 88 -0.82 -2.59 -12.24
N GLU A 89 0.42 -3.05 -12.04
CA GLU A 89 0.80 -3.85 -10.87
C GLU A 89 0.67 -3.02 -9.59
N ARG A 90 1.18 -1.79 -9.61
CA ARG A 90 1.04 -0.84 -8.50
C ARG A 90 -0.44 -0.57 -8.19
N MET A 91 -1.27 -0.32 -9.21
CA MET A 91 -2.71 -0.11 -9.01
C MET A 91 -3.42 -1.36 -8.46
N MET A 92 -3.02 -2.56 -8.89
CA MET A 92 -3.53 -3.81 -8.34
C MET A 92 -3.23 -3.96 -6.86
N MET A 93 -1.99 -3.69 -6.43
CA MET A 93 -1.61 -3.73 -5.02
C MET A 93 -2.45 -2.77 -4.18
N LEU A 94 -2.68 -1.54 -4.67
CA LEU A 94 -3.51 -0.56 -3.97
C LEU A 94 -4.98 -0.99 -3.88
N LYS A 95 -5.53 -1.60 -4.94
CA LYS A 95 -6.92 -2.05 -4.98
C LYS A 95 -7.20 -3.24 -4.08
N VAL A 96 -6.25 -4.18 -3.97
CA VAL A 96 -6.38 -5.30 -3.04
C VAL A 96 -6.31 -4.84 -1.58
N ASP A 97 -5.45 -3.87 -1.27
CA ASP A 97 -5.42 -3.22 0.05
C ASP A 97 -6.74 -2.51 0.37
N GLU A 98 -7.27 -1.72 -0.58
CA GLU A 98 -8.54 -1.01 -0.43
C GLU A 98 -9.70 -1.98 -0.19
N MET A 99 -9.76 -3.06 -0.96
CA MET A 99 -10.75 -4.11 -0.78
C MET A 99 -10.64 -4.73 0.61
N SER A 100 -9.43 -5.10 1.05
CA SER A 100 -9.21 -5.74 2.35
C SER A 100 -9.68 -4.84 3.51
N LYS A 101 -9.35 -3.55 3.46
CA LYS A 101 -9.80 -2.55 4.45
C LYS A 101 -11.32 -2.39 4.42
N THR A 102 -11.92 -2.32 3.24
CA THR A 102 -13.37 -2.17 3.06
C THR A 102 -14.12 -3.39 3.58
N THR A 103 -13.64 -4.60 3.31
CA THR A 103 -14.23 -5.84 3.81
C THR A 103 -14.22 -5.88 5.33
N LEU A 104 -13.10 -5.54 5.98
CA LEU A 104 -13.05 -5.47 7.44
C LEU A 104 -14.02 -4.42 7.99
N TYR A 105 -14.05 -3.22 7.40
CA TYR A 105 -14.96 -2.16 7.80
C TYR A 105 -16.43 -2.59 7.75
N LEU A 106 -16.87 -3.16 6.62
CA LEU A 106 -18.24 -3.64 6.45
C LEU A 106 -18.58 -4.77 7.44
N ALA A 107 -17.68 -5.72 7.64
CA ALA A 107 -17.88 -6.80 8.61
C ALA A 107 -18.05 -6.28 10.05
N LEU A 108 -17.35 -5.19 10.42
CA LEU A 108 -17.50 -4.56 11.74
C LEU A 108 -18.85 -3.84 11.86
N LEU A 109 -19.31 -3.15 10.81
CA LEU A 109 -20.63 -2.53 10.80
C LEU A 109 -21.75 -3.57 10.91
N GLU A 110 -21.63 -4.70 10.22
CA GLU A 110 -22.58 -5.82 10.32
C GLU A 110 -22.65 -6.42 11.74
N GLN A 111 -21.54 -6.36 12.48
CA GLN A 111 -21.50 -6.73 13.91
C GLN A 111 -22.10 -5.66 14.83
N GLY A 112 -22.62 -4.57 14.29
CA GLY A 112 -23.22 -3.47 15.04
C GLY A 112 -22.21 -2.51 15.66
N LYS A 113 -20.94 -2.53 15.22
CA LYS A 113 -19.95 -1.55 15.66
C LYS A 113 -20.30 -0.15 15.14
N PRO A 114 -20.20 0.90 15.98
CA PRO A 114 -20.28 2.27 15.50
C PRO A 114 -19.22 2.55 14.44
N VAL A 115 -19.53 3.46 13.51
CA VAL A 115 -18.64 3.86 12.41
C VAL A 115 -17.23 4.22 12.89
N GLU A 116 -17.14 5.05 13.93
CA GLU A 116 -15.85 5.49 14.47
C GLU A 116 -15.03 4.33 15.06
N GLU A 117 -15.68 3.41 15.78
CA GLU A 117 -15.02 2.21 16.30
C GLU A 117 -14.52 1.32 15.16
N ALA A 118 -15.34 1.15 14.11
CA ALA A 118 -14.96 0.36 12.94
C ALA A 118 -13.76 0.97 12.20
N LEU A 119 -13.73 2.30 12.00
CA LEU A 119 -12.59 3.00 11.39
C LEU A 119 -11.31 2.86 12.22
N ASN A 120 -11.42 2.99 13.55
CA ASN A 120 -10.29 2.81 14.45
C ASN A 120 -9.74 1.38 14.40
N MET A 121 -10.61 0.37 14.32
CA MET A 121 -10.19 -1.02 14.17
C MET A 121 -9.52 -1.29 12.81
N VAL A 122 -9.97 -0.64 11.73
CA VAL A 122 -9.29 -0.74 10.42
C VAL A 122 -7.90 -0.11 10.50
N ALA A 123 -7.77 1.10 11.04
CA ALA A 123 -6.47 1.77 11.21
C ALA A 123 -5.53 1.02 12.17
N LYS A 124 -6.08 0.25 13.11
CA LYS A 124 -5.32 -0.63 14.01
C LYS A 124 -4.65 -1.78 13.27
N HIS A 125 -5.32 -2.36 12.28
CA HIS A 125 -4.89 -3.61 11.64
C HIS A 125 -4.35 -3.44 10.22
N HIS A 126 -4.53 -2.27 9.60
CA HIS A 126 -4.05 -1.99 8.24
C HIS A 126 -3.29 -0.65 8.18
N PRO A 127 -2.19 -0.59 7.41
CA PRO A 127 -1.52 0.67 7.17
C PRO A 127 -2.41 1.63 6.36
N VAL A 128 -2.31 2.92 6.70
CA VAL A 128 -2.92 4.00 5.92
C VAL A 128 -1.81 4.73 5.20
N PHE A 129 -1.83 4.68 3.86
CA PHE A 129 -0.86 5.36 3.01
C PHE A 129 -1.40 6.71 2.52
N GLY A 130 -0.51 7.66 2.29
CA GLY A 130 -0.87 8.98 1.78
C GLY A 130 0.23 10.02 2.00
N ASN A 131 -0.18 11.29 2.08
CA ASN A 131 0.74 12.37 2.43
C ASN A 131 1.11 12.26 3.92
N PRO A 132 2.40 12.10 4.28
CA PRO A 132 2.81 12.00 5.68
C PRO A 132 2.51 13.28 6.48
N GLU A 133 2.39 14.44 5.84
CA GLU A 133 2.05 15.69 6.54
C GLU A 133 0.53 15.89 6.72
N ASP A 134 -0.31 14.99 6.24
CA ASP A 134 -1.75 15.07 6.42
C ASP A 134 -2.15 14.68 7.84
N THR A 135 -2.71 15.64 8.57
CA THR A 135 -3.21 15.45 9.94
C THR A 135 -4.74 15.49 10.04
N SER A 136 -5.46 15.40 8.91
CA SER A 136 -6.93 15.44 8.89
C SER A 136 -7.59 14.26 9.63
N HIS A 137 -6.89 13.11 9.68
CA HIS A 137 -7.43 11.86 10.20
C HIS A 137 -6.49 11.15 11.19
N GLY A 138 -5.38 11.77 11.59
CA GLY A 138 -4.43 11.21 12.56
C GLY A 138 -3.29 12.19 12.86
N GLU A 139 -2.69 12.09 14.06
CA GLU A 139 -1.60 12.96 14.49
C GLU A 139 -0.37 12.13 14.90
N GLY A 140 0.79 12.79 15.00
CA GLY A 140 2.01 12.16 15.51
C GLY A 140 2.44 10.94 14.70
N ASP A 141 2.40 9.76 15.31
CA ASP A 141 2.77 8.49 14.67
C ASP A 141 1.63 7.79 13.92
N ASP A 142 0.38 8.29 14.06
CA ASP A 142 -0.82 7.71 13.43
C ASP A 142 -1.12 8.29 12.05
N ARG A 143 -0.48 9.40 11.68
CA ARG A 143 -0.61 10.03 10.36
C ARG A 143 -0.23 9.08 9.21
N PRO A 144 -0.65 9.36 7.95
CA PRO A 144 -0.40 8.46 6.84
C PRO A 144 1.10 8.15 6.62
N LEU A 145 1.39 6.97 6.07
CA LEU A 145 2.73 6.56 5.65
C LEU A 145 2.93 6.87 4.14
N PRO A 146 4.15 7.19 3.69
CA PRO A 146 4.46 7.24 2.27
C PRO A 146 4.21 5.89 1.59
N GLU A 147 3.62 5.89 0.40
CA GLU A 147 3.33 4.68 -0.38
C GLU A 147 4.60 3.88 -0.71
N GLU A 148 5.75 4.56 -0.83
CA GLU A 148 7.03 3.92 -1.10
C GLU A 148 7.43 2.87 -0.06
N LEU A 149 6.93 2.97 1.18
CA LEU A 149 7.21 1.98 2.22
C LEU A 149 6.43 0.67 2.06
N LYS A 150 5.46 0.60 1.14
CA LYS A 150 4.51 -0.50 1.06
C LYS A 150 5.18 -1.87 0.92
N ASP A 151 6.19 -1.98 0.07
CA ASP A 151 6.90 -3.24 -0.16
C ASP A 151 7.63 -3.74 1.11
N ARG A 152 8.41 -2.86 1.75
CA ARG A 152 9.08 -3.17 3.03
C ARG A 152 8.09 -3.56 4.13
N ILE A 153 6.95 -2.88 4.21
CA ILE A 153 5.89 -3.20 5.18
C ILE A 153 5.29 -4.57 4.87
N ASN A 154 4.97 -4.87 3.60
CA ASN A 154 4.45 -6.17 3.19
C ASN A 154 5.43 -7.30 3.56
N ILE A 155 6.72 -7.16 3.22
CA ILE A 155 7.78 -8.12 3.58
C ILE A 155 7.88 -8.29 5.11
N PHE A 156 7.78 -7.20 5.87
CA PHE A 156 7.80 -7.25 7.32
C PHE A 156 6.61 -8.04 7.88
N VAL A 157 5.39 -7.80 7.37
CA VAL A 157 4.16 -8.49 7.78
C VAL A 157 4.23 -9.97 7.43
N GLU A 158 4.68 -10.32 6.23
CA GLU A 158 4.83 -11.72 5.80
C GLU A 158 5.76 -12.50 6.73
N LYS A 159 6.87 -11.89 7.16
CA LYS A 159 7.82 -12.50 8.10
C LYS A 159 7.23 -12.80 9.49
N GLN A 160 6.15 -12.13 9.88
CA GLN A 160 5.50 -12.39 11.18
C GLN A 160 4.69 -13.69 11.16
N GLY A 161 4.30 -14.17 9.98
CA GLY A 161 3.49 -15.36 9.79
C GLY A 161 1.99 -15.11 10.02
N LEU A 162 1.17 -15.77 9.21
CA LEU A 162 -0.29 -15.69 9.31
C LEU A 162 -0.76 -16.22 10.67
N GLY A 163 -1.57 -15.42 11.36
CA GLY A 163 -2.20 -15.81 12.62
C GLY A 163 -1.28 -15.84 13.84
N ASN A 164 -0.07 -15.26 13.76
CA ASN A 164 0.86 -15.19 14.89
C ASN A 164 0.23 -14.40 16.07
N PRO A 165 -0.05 -15.05 17.22
CA PRO A 165 -0.69 -14.38 18.36
C PRO A 165 0.19 -13.32 19.02
N GLU A 166 1.52 -13.48 18.98
CA GLU A 166 2.45 -12.49 19.53
C GLU A 166 2.47 -11.24 18.66
N TYR A 167 2.45 -11.41 17.34
CA TYR A 167 2.35 -10.29 16.42
C TYR A 167 1.03 -9.54 16.59
N LYS A 168 -0.09 -10.26 16.77
CA LYS A 168 -1.38 -9.63 17.07
C LYS A 168 -1.32 -8.80 18.36
N LYS A 169 -0.76 -9.34 19.44
CA LYS A 169 -0.57 -8.60 20.70
C LYS A 169 0.33 -7.37 20.51
N LYS A 170 1.37 -7.50 19.69
CA LYS A 170 2.25 -6.38 19.35
C LYS A 170 1.48 -5.28 18.63
N VAL A 171 0.74 -5.60 17.57
CA VAL A 171 -0.14 -4.64 16.89
C VAL A 171 -1.11 -3.99 17.88
N ASP A 172 -1.72 -4.78 18.78
CA ASP A 172 -2.67 -4.29 19.77
C ASP A 172 -2.07 -3.31 20.78
N SER A 173 -0.74 -3.31 20.97
CA SER A 173 -0.02 -2.40 21.87
C SER A 173 0.25 -1.00 21.30
N PHE A 174 0.09 -0.77 19.99
CA PHE A 174 0.26 0.54 19.33
C PHE A 174 -1.08 1.21 19.06
N SER A 175 -1.14 2.54 18.98
CA SER A 175 -2.38 3.27 18.63
C SER A 175 -2.96 2.83 17.28
N THR A 176 -2.11 2.79 16.25
CA THR A 176 -2.45 2.32 14.90
C THR A 176 -1.36 1.40 14.34
N PHE A 177 -1.65 0.77 13.20
CA PHE A 177 -0.65 0.04 12.45
C PHE A 177 0.49 0.97 11.97
N ASN A 178 0.17 2.22 11.62
CA ASN A 178 1.16 3.21 11.21
C ASN A 178 2.16 3.53 12.34
N ALA A 179 1.67 3.61 13.58
CA ALA A 179 2.53 3.82 14.73
C ALA A 179 3.48 2.63 14.97
N LEU A 180 2.99 1.39 14.82
CA LEU A 180 3.83 0.21 14.83
C LEU A 180 4.91 0.30 13.75
N VAL A 181 4.55 0.60 12.50
CA VAL A 181 5.52 0.69 11.39
C VAL A 181 6.61 1.72 11.69
N ARG A 182 6.24 2.93 12.15
CA ARG A 182 7.23 3.96 12.52
C ARG A 182 8.15 3.50 13.63
N HIS A 183 7.62 2.82 14.65
CA HIS A 183 8.43 2.24 15.71
C HIS A 183 9.43 1.20 15.17
N GLU A 184 8.98 0.29 14.30
CA GLU A 184 9.86 -0.74 13.72
C GLU A 184 10.91 -0.16 12.77
N ILE A 185 10.58 0.90 12.01
CA ILE A 185 11.55 1.63 11.18
C ILE A 185 12.63 2.27 12.07
N ARG A 186 12.24 2.96 13.16
CA ARG A 186 13.19 3.58 14.09
C ARG A 186 14.12 2.55 14.75
N ASN A 187 13.62 1.33 14.97
CA ASN A 187 14.40 0.22 15.52
C ASN A 187 15.22 -0.55 14.47
N GLY A 188 15.08 -0.23 13.18
CA GLY A 188 15.78 -0.91 12.09
C GLY A 188 15.26 -2.32 11.75
N ASN A 189 14.03 -2.64 12.17
CA ASN A 189 13.39 -3.93 11.90
C ASN A 189 12.64 -3.95 10.55
N ILE A 190 12.31 -2.77 10.04
CA ILE A 190 11.77 -2.52 8.70
C ILE A 190 12.83 -1.76 7.91
#